data_AF-A0A2N7K8P3-F1
#
_entry.id   AF-A0A2N7K8P3-F1
#
_cell.length_a   1.000
_cell.length_b   1.000
_cell.length_c   1.000
_cell.angle_alpha   90.00
_cell.angle_beta   90.00
_cell.angle_gamma   90.00
#
_symmetry.space_group_name_H-M   'P 1'
#
loop_
_entity.id
_entity.type
_entity.pdbx_description
1 polymer ?
#
loop_
_entity_poly.entity_id
_entity_poly.type
_entity_poly.pdbx_seq_one_letter_code
_entity_poly.pdbx_strand_id
1 'polypeptide(L)' 'MLEWLTNPWVIIIIVVSVVVGNIAALKQTANMDLTGRNKTEKDLDKLNQLDRQNQEKAQEDKSTENKDT' A
#
# COMPACT_ATOMS: atom_id res chain seq x y z
N MET A 1 21.71 18.36 40.35
CA MET A 1 20.52 18.18 39.48
C MET A 1 20.92 18.09 38.00
N LEU A 2 21.73 19.02 37.46
CA LEU A 2 22.27 18.92 36.08
C LEU A 2 23.22 17.73 35.84
N GLU A 3 23.91 17.24 36.87
CA GLU A 3 24.88 16.15 36.75
C GLU A 3 24.26 14.82 36.30
N TRP A 4 22.96 14.62 36.57
CA TRP A 4 22.23 13.47 36.06
C TRP A 4 21.92 13.60 34.56
N LEU A 5 21.68 14.82 34.09
CA LEU A 5 21.39 15.10 32.69
C LEU A 5 22.66 15.09 31.82
N THR A 6 23.81 15.50 32.37
CA THR A 6 25.12 15.46 31.69
C THR A 6 25.82 14.10 31.81
N ASN A 7 25.12 13.08 32.31
CA ASN A 7 25.67 11.74 32.42
C ASN A 7 25.78 11.11 31.01
N PRO A 8 26.95 10.61 30.59
CA PRO A 8 27.18 10.13 29.22
C PRO A 8 26.15 9.08 28.78
N TRP A 9 25.70 8.24 29.70
CA TRP A 9 24.66 7.23 29.45
C TRP A 9 23.29 7.85 29.10
N VAL A 10 22.91 8.92 29.77
CA VAL A 10 21.59 9.57 29.60
C VAL A 10 21.55 10.33 28.27
N ILE A 11 22.64 11.00 27.90
CA ILE A 11 22.76 11.70 26.62
C ILE A 11 22.59 10.73 25.45
N ILE A 12 23.20 9.54 25.51
CA ILE A 12 23.11 8.52 24.45
C ILE A 12 21.66 8.06 24.24
N ILE A 13 20.92 7.81 25.33
CA ILE A 13 19.51 7.39 25.24
C ILE A 13 18.67 8.48 24.53
N ILE A 14 18.86 9.74 24.90
CA ILE A 14 18.12 10.86 24.29
C ILE A 14 18.41 10.94 22.78
N VAL A 15 19.69 10.85 22.38
CA VAL A 15 20.09 10.90 20.97
C VAL A 15 19.50 9.73 20.19
N VAL A 16 19.58 8.50 20.73
CA VAL A 16 18.98 7.31 20.09
C VAL A 16 17.46 7.45 19.97
N SER A 17 16.77 7.98 20.99
CA SER A 17 15.33 8.22 20.94
C SER A 17 14.94 9.24 19.86
N VAL A 18 15.72 10.32 19.67
CA VAL A 18 15.46 11.30 18.61
C VAL A 18 15.70 10.69 17.22
N VAL A 19 16.76 9.89 17.06
CA VAL A 19 17.06 9.20 15.80
C VAL A 19 15.97 8.18 15.48
N VAL A 20 15.56 7.35 16.43
CA VAL A 20 14.47 6.38 16.25
C VAL A 20 13.13 7.08 16.05
N GLY A 21 12.87 8.22 16.71
CA GLY A 21 11.68 9.04 16.48
C GLY A 21 11.60 9.59 15.06
N ASN A 22 12.72 10.08 14.52
CA ASN A 22 12.82 10.50 13.11
C ASN A 22 12.66 9.32 12.15
N ILE A 23 13.28 8.18 12.44
CA ILE A 23 13.13 6.97 11.62
C ILE A 23 11.70 6.44 11.71
N ALA A 24 11.00 6.55 12.85
CA ALA A 24 9.62 6.13 13.02
C ALA A 24 8.67 6.99 12.18
N ALA A 25 8.91 8.30 12.09
CA ALA A 25 8.18 9.18 11.17
C ALA A 25 8.42 8.79 9.70
N LEU A 26 9.67 8.48 9.32
CA LEU A 26 10.00 8.00 7.98
C LEU A 26 9.46 6.59 7.70
N LYS A 27 9.41 5.71 8.70
CA LYS A 27 8.85 4.35 8.58
C LYS A 27 7.34 4.40 8.42
N GLN A 28 6.68 5.36 9.06
CA GLN A 28 5.27 5.62 8.83
C GLN A 28 5.03 6.22 7.43
N THR A 29 5.96 7.02 6.89
CA THR A 29 5.92 7.51 5.50
C THR A 29 6.22 6.42 4.45
N ALA A 30 7.23 5.57 4.67
CA ALA A 30 7.65 4.55 3.70
C ALA A 30 6.77 3.29 3.72
N ASN A 31 6.06 3.02 4.81
CA ASN A 31 5.09 1.91 4.87
C ASN A 31 3.70 2.29 4.30
N MET A 32 3.51 3.53 3.84
CA MET A 32 2.30 3.90 3.09
C MET A 32 2.29 3.35 1.65
N ASP A 33 3.47 3.10 1.07
CA ASP A 33 3.58 2.57 -0.30
C ASP A 33 3.35 1.04 -0.37
N LEU A 34 3.69 0.29 0.68
CA LEU A 34 3.50 -1.16 0.71
C LEU A 34 2.03 -1.58 0.90
N THR A 35 1.23 -0.77 1.60
CA THR A 35 -0.20 -1.04 1.79
C THR A 35 -1.05 -0.50 0.62
N GLY A 36 -0.59 0.56 -0.05
CA GLY A 36 -1.23 1.10 -1.26
C GLY A 36 -1.02 0.21 -2.49
N ARG A 37 0.20 -0.29 -2.70
CA ARG A 37 0.56 -1.12 -3.87
C ARG A 37 -0.21 -2.44 -3.93
N ASN A 38 -0.42 -3.09 -2.79
CA ASN A 38 -1.25 -4.30 -2.70
C ASN A 38 -2.73 -4.06 -3.04
N LYS A 39 -3.26 -2.84 -2.81
CA LYS A 39 -4.63 -2.50 -3.23
C LYS A 39 -4.70 -2.22 -4.73
N THR A 40 -3.71 -1.50 -5.27
CA THR A 40 -3.65 -1.19 -6.71
C THR A 40 -3.50 -2.46 -7.56
N GLU A 41 -2.66 -3.42 -7.14
CA GLU A 41 -2.50 -4.69 -7.87
C GLU A 41 -3.79 -5.53 -7.85
N LYS A 42 -4.52 -5.56 -6.73
CA LYS A 42 -5.81 -6.26 -6.64
C LYS A 42 -6.93 -5.58 -7.45
N ASP A 43 -6.88 -4.27 -7.59
CA ASP A 43 -7.88 -3.50 -8.36
C ASP A 43 -7.67 -3.67 -9.87
N LEU A 44 -6.41 -3.64 -10.34
CA LEU A 44 -6.08 -3.91 -11.73
C LEU A 44 -6.47 -5.33 -12.17
N ASP A 45 -6.22 -6.34 -11.33
CA ASP A 45 -6.57 -7.72 -11.63
C ASP A 45 -8.10 -7.91 -11.74
N LYS A 46 -8.87 -7.29 -10.83
CA LYS A 46 -10.33 -7.28 -10.90
C LYS A 46 -10.85 -6.60 -12.17
N LEU A 47 -10.24 -5.50 -12.58
CA LEU A 47 -10.66 -4.76 -13.77
C LEU A 47 -10.44 -5.59 -15.05
N ASN A 48 -9.31 -6.30 -15.13
CA ASN A 48 -9.00 -7.18 -16.27
C ASN A 48 -9.98 -8.35 -16.37
N GLN A 49 -10.35 -8.96 -15.23
CA GLN A 49 -11.35 -10.03 -15.20
C GLN A 49 -12.74 -9.54 -15.62
N LEU A 50 -13.14 -8.34 -15.18
CA LEU A 50 -14.44 -7.75 -15.54
C LEU A 50 -14.54 -7.44 -17.03
N ASP A 51 -13.45 -6.97 -17.64
CA ASP A 51 -13.42 -6.67 -19.07
C ASP A 51 -13.55 -7.94 -19.93
N ARG A 52 -12.85 -9.02 -19.56
CA ARG A 52 -13.01 -10.33 -20.24
C ARG A 52 -14.44 -10.85 -20.14
N GLN A 53 -15.05 -10.79 -18.95
CA GLN A 53 -16.43 -11.24 -18.76
C GLN A 53 -17.43 -10.40 -19.57
N ASN A 54 -17.23 -9.09 -19.67
CA ASN A 54 -18.09 -8.22 -20.50
C ASN A 54 -17.91 -8.51 -21.99
N GLN A 55 -16.68 -8.79 -22.45
CA GLN A 55 -16.43 -9.16 -23.83
C GLN A 55 -17.03 -10.54 -24.19
N GLU A 56 -16.95 -11.51 -23.28
CA GLU A 56 -17.55 -12.83 -23.45
C GLU A 56 -19.09 -12.74 -23.50
N LYS A 57 -19.70 -11.97 -22.58
CA LYS A 57 -21.15 -11.71 -22.59
C LYS A 57 -21.60 -10.99 -23.87
N ALA A 58 -20.84 -10.00 -24.34
CA ALA A 58 -21.16 -9.29 -25.57
C ALA A 58 -21.00 -10.16 -26.83
N GLN A 59 -20.14 -11.18 -26.81
CA GLN A 59 -20.02 -12.16 -27.88
C GLN A 59 -21.13 -13.22 -27.83
N GLU A 60 -21.51 -13.70 -26.63
CA GLU A 60 -22.66 -14.58 -26.47
C GLU A 60 -23.93 -13.91 -26.96
N ASP A 61 -24.20 -12.66 -26.55
CA ASP A 61 -25.41 -11.91 -26.90
C ASP A 61 -25.54 -11.75 -28.43
N LYS A 62 -24.43 -11.38 -29.11
CA LYS A 62 -24.37 -11.32 -30.58
C LYS A 62 -24.52 -12.68 -31.27
N SER A 63 -24.03 -13.75 -30.66
CA SER A 63 -24.12 -15.10 -31.23
C SER A 63 -25.53 -15.70 -31.08
N THR A 64 -26.28 -15.31 -30.05
CA THR A 64 -27.70 -15.64 -29.92
C THR A 64 -28.56 -14.79 -30.86
N GLU A 65 -28.28 -13.50 -31.01
CA GLU A 65 -29.05 -12.63 -31.92
C GLU A 65 -28.93 -13.05 -33.39
N ASN A 66 -27.77 -13.55 -33.83
CA ASN A 66 -27.58 -14.01 -35.22
C ASN A 66 -28.22 -15.38 -35.53
N LYS A 67 -28.64 -16.13 -34.51
CA LYS A 67 -29.24 -17.48 -34.69
C LYS A 67 -30.77 -17.44 -34.81
N ASP A 68 -31.38 -16.32 -34.42
CA ASP A 68 -32.84 -16.10 -34.43
C ASP A 68 -33.33 -15.26 -35.64
N THR A 69 -32.43 -14.86 -36.57
CA THR A 69 -32.75 -14.30 -37.91
C THR A 69 -32.41 -15.27 -39.02
#